data_AF-A0A4R2NV50-F1
#
_entry.id   AF-A0A4R2NV50-F1
#
_cell.length_a   1.000
_cell.length_b   1.000
_cell.length_c   1.000
_cell.angle_alpha   90.00
_cell.angle_beta   90.00
_cell.angle_gamma   90.00
#
_symmetry.space_group_name_H-M   'P 1'
#
loop_
_entity.id
_entity.type
_entity.pdbx_description
1 polymer ?
#
loop_
_entity_poly.entity_id
_entity_poly.type
_entity_poly.pdbx_seq_one_letter_code
_entity_poly.pdbx_strand_id
1 'polypeptide(L)' 'MALANTNITGLHVPTLGNLVGVFARIVENHPRSRQVATLNATSDAELARRGVTREEVIRHIFRDRYYL' A
#
# COMPACT_ATOMS: atom_id res chain seq x y z
N MET A 1 25.49 -27.06 27.66
CA MET A 1 25.09 -26.79 26.26
C MET A 1 23.65 -27.27 26.11
N ALA A 2 22.72 -26.38 25.79
CA ALA A 2 21.30 -26.72 25.59
C ALA A 2 20.85 -26.17 24.23
N LEU A 3 20.35 -27.06 23.37
CA LEU A 3 19.81 -26.78 22.05
C LEU A 3 18.38 -26.24 22.21
N ALA A 4 18.13 -25.00 21.78
CA ALA A 4 16.78 -24.44 21.76
C ALA A 4 16.14 -24.68 20.38
N ASN A 5 15.46 -25.81 20.24
CA ASN A 5 14.50 -26.03 19.16
C ASN A 5 13.28 -25.14 19.41
N THR A 6 13.15 -24.03 18.68
CA THR A 6 11.98 -23.16 18.77
C THR A 6 10.95 -23.56 17.71
N ASN A 7 10.15 -24.57 18.03
CA ASN A 7 8.85 -24.78 17.38
C ASN A 7 7.93 -23.62 17.81
N ILE A 8 7.93 -22.51 17.05
CA ILE A 8 6.94 -21.43 17.23
C ILE A 8 5.70 -21.80 16.42
N THR A 9 4.95 -22.78 16.92
CA THR A 9 3.59 -23.04 16.45
C THR A 9 2.61 -22.38 17.42
N GLY A 10 1.86 -21.39 16.93
CA GLY A 10 0.59 -21.00 17.56
C GLY A 10 0.53 -19.58 18.13
N LEU A 11 0.48 -18.57 17.27
CA LEU A 11 -0.16 -17.28 17.60
C LEU A 11 -1.19 -16.97 16.51
N HIS A 12 -2.30 -17.70 16.52
CA HIS A 12 -3.49 -17.33 15.74
C HIS A 12 -4.22 -16.24 16.52
N VAL A 13 -4.06 -14.98 16.10
CA VAL A 13 -4.67 -13.80 16.74
C VAL A 13 -5.89 -13.35 15.92
N PRO A 14 -7.13 -13.75 16.27
CA PRO A 14 -8.31 -13.49 15.45
C PRO A 14 -8.81 -12.03 15.47
N THR A 15 -8.25 -11.17 16.33
CA THR A 15 -8.69 -9.76 16.48
C THR A 15 -7.94 -8.78 15.57
N LEU A 16 -6.69 -9.07 15.19
CA LEU A 16 -5.92 -8.21 14.29
C LEU A 16 -6.49 -8.24 12.86
N GLY A 17 -6.98 -9.41 12.40
CA GLY A 17 -7.52 -9.58 11.06
C GLY A 17 -8.75 -8.71 10.77
N ASN A 18 -9.67 -8.57 11.74
CA ASN A 18 -10.88 -7.76 11.57
C ASN A 18 -10.58 -6.26 11.49
N LEU A 19 -9.65 -5.75 12.30
CA LEU A 19 -9.26 -4.34 12.24
C LEU A 19 -8.54 -4.01 10.93
N VAL A 20 -7.60 -4.85 10.51
CA VAL A 20 -6.92 -4.72 9.21
C VAL A 20 -7.93 -4.72 8.07
N GLY A 21 -8.96 -5.58 8.11
CA GLY A 21 -10.03 -5.60 7.10
C GLY A 21 -10.87 -4.32 7.05
N VAL A 22 -11.16 -3.71 8.21
CA VAL A 22 -11.89 -2.42 8.26
C VAL A 22 -11.03 -1.28 7.71
N PHE A 23 -9.75 -1.19 8.10
CA PHE A 23 -8.83 -0.19 7.55
C PHE A 23 -8.60 -0.38 6.05
N ALA A 24 -8.48 -1.62 5.57
CA ALA A 24 -8.35 -1.93 4.15
C ALA A 24 -9.56 -1.44 3.35
N ARG A 25 -10.79 -1.66 3.83
CA ARG A 25 -12.00 -1.14 3.18
C ARG A 25 -12.07 0.38 3.15
N ILE A 26 -11.64 1.04 4.22
CA ILE A 26 -11.58 2.51 4.28
C ILE A 26 -10.56 3.03 3.27
N VAL A 27 -9.40 2.38 3.18
CA VAL A 27 -8.35 2.71 2.19
C VAL A 27 -8.85 2.44 0.77
N GLU A 28 -9.44 1.28 0.47
CA GLU A 28 -9.96 0.93 -0.87
C GLU A 28 -11.02 1.92 -1.39
N ASN A 29 -11.89 2.41 -0.50
CA ASN A 29 -12.93 3.38 -0.87
C ASN A 29 -12.42 4.83 -0.95
N HIS A 30 -11.18 5.09 -0.56
CA HIS A 30 -10.63 6.43 -0.62
C HIS A 30 -10.28 6.81 -2.08
N PRO A 31 -10.71 7.98 -2.60
CA PRO A 31 -10.48 8.40 -3.99
C PRO A 31 -9.01 8.34 -4.43
N ARG A 32 -8.10 8.73 -3.52
CA ARG A 32 -6.64 8.67 -3.76
C ARG A 32 -6.12 7.23 -3.90
N SER A 33 -6.69 6.25 -3.21
CA SER A 33 -6.28 4.85 -3.34
C SER A 33 -6.62 4.28 -4.71
N ARG A 34 -7.75 4.69 -5.29
CA ARG A 34 -8.09 4.34 -6.68
C ARG A 34 -7.06 4.92 -7.66
N GLN A 35 -6.65 6.18 -7.47
CA GLN A 35 -5.62 6.82 -8.31
C GLN A 35 -4.27 6.10 -8.18
N VAL A 36 -3.87 5.72 -6.96
CA VAL A 36 -2.64 4.93 -6.73
C VAL A 36 -2.75 3.54 -7.33
N ALA A 37 -3.91 2.88 -7.26
CA ALA A 37 -4.12 1.59 -7.92
C ALA A 37 -4.00 1.70 -9.45
N THR A 38 -4.53 2.75 -10.05
CA THR A 38 -4.35 3.04 -11.49
C THR A 38 -2.88 3.28 -11.84
N LEU A 39 -2.14 4.02 -11.00
CA LEU A 39 -0.70 4.23 -11.18
C LEU A 39 0.07 2.90 -11.07
N ASN A 40 -0.29 2.04 -10.11
CA ASN A 40 0.33 0.72 -9.93
C ASN A 40 0.04 -0.24 -11.09
N ALA A 41 -1.13 -0.13 -11.71
CA ALA A 41 -1.48 -0.88 -12.92
C ALA A 41 -0.76 -0.36 -14.19
N THR A 42 -0.18 0.83 -14.14
CA THR A 42 0.56 1.42 -15.26
C THR A 42 2.03 1.00 -15.18
N SER A 43 2.63 0.56 -16.29
CA SER A 43 4.05 0.18 -16.34
C SER A 43 4.97 1.40 -16.44
N ASP A 44 6.23 1.26 -16.01
CA ASP A 44 7.18 2.37 -16.07
C ASP A 44 7.54 2.77 -17.52
N ALA A 45 7.51 1.82 -18.46
CA ALA A 45 7.66 2.13 -19.89
C ALA A 45 6.51 2.99 -20.42
N GLU A 46 5.28 2.75 -19.95
CA GLU A 46 4.13 3.57 -20.30
C GLU A 46 4.21 4.97 -19.68
N LEU A 47 4.66 5.07 -18.44
CA LEU A 47 4.93 6.36 -17.79
C LEU A 47 6.01 7.15 -18.55
N ALA A 48 7.09 6.48 -18.96
CA ALA A 48 8.14 7.09 -19.76
C ALA A 48 7.65 7.56 -21.13
N ARG A 49 6.78 6.78 -21.81
CA ARG A 49 6.13 7.21 -23.06
C ARG A 49 5.26 8.46 -22.90
N ARG A 50 4.64 8.63 -21.73
CA ARG A 50 3.87 9.84 -21.37
C ARG A 50 4.75 11.00 -20.91
N GLY A 51 6.06 10.79 -20.79
CA GLY A 51 7.01 11.81 -20.33
C GLY A 51 6.87 12.16 -18.86
N VAL A 52 6.35 11.25 -18.02
CA VAL A 52 6.17 11.47 -16.58
C VAL A 52 6.87 10.38 -15.77
N THR A 53 7.36 10.76 -14.60
CA THR A 53 7.91 9.82 -13.62
C THR A 53 6.85 9.35 -12.64
N ARG A 54 7.04 8.16 -12.06
CA ARG A 54 6.12 7.62 -11.03
C ARG A 54 6.03 8.55 -9.81
N GLU A 55 7.14 9.19 -9.44
CA GLU A 55 7.20 10.16 -8.33
C GLU A 55 6.42 11.45 -8.62
N GLU A 56 6.47 11.99 -9.83
CA GLU A 56 5.67 13.16 -10.20
C GLU A 56 4.17 12.86 -10.12
N VAL A 57 3.75 11.66 -10.57
CA VAL A 57 2.34 11.26 -10.48
C VAL A 57 1.90 11.08 -9.03
N ILE A 58 2.71 10.43 -8.18
CA ILE A 58 2.44 10.35 -6.73
C ILE A 58 2.33 11.76 -6.14
N ARG A 59 3.28 12.66 -6.43
CA ARG A 59 3.26 14.04 -5.92
C ARG A 59 2.02 14.80 -6.37
N HIS A 60 1.55 14.56 -7.59
CA HIS A 60 0.30 15.13 -8.09
C HIS A 60 -0.93 14.59 -7.34
N ILE A 61 -1.00 13.26 -7.09
CA ILE A 61 -2.12 12.61 -6.37
C ILE A 61 -2.27 13.18 -4.95
N PHE A 62 -1.15 13.51 -4.29
CA PHE A 62 -1.11 14.00 -2.92
C PHE A 62 -0.74 15.48 -2.80
N ARG A 63 -0.87 16.27 -3.89
CA ARG A 63 -0.50 17.70 -3.90
C ARG A 63 -1.24 18.51 -2.84
N ASP A 64 -2.46 18.10 -2.51
CA ASP A 64 -3.32 18.68 -1.47
C ASP A 64 -2.75 18.51 -0.05
N ARG A 65 -1.81 17.58 0.14
CA ARG A 65 -1.18 17.28 1.43
C ARG A 65 0.25 17.82 1.55
N TYR A 66 0.96 17.94 0.44
CA TYR A 66 2.37 18.37 0.44
C TYR A 66 2.54 19.89 0.49
N TYR A 67 1.56 20.64 -0.01
CA TYR A 67 1.60 22.10 -0.05
C TYR A 67 0.55 22.65 0.92
N LEU A 68 0.89 22.63 2.22
CA LEU A 68 0.14 23.30 3.30
C LEU A 68 0.78 24.65 3.62
#